data_AF-X0L9N1-F1
#
_entry.id   AF-X0L9N1-F1
#
_cell.length_a   1.000
_cell.length_b   1.000
_cell.length_c   1.000
_cell.angle_alpha   90.00
_cell.angle_beta   90.00
_cell.angle_gamma   90.00
#
_symmetry.space_group_name_H-M   'P 1'
#
loop_
_entity.id
_entity.type
_entity.pdbx_description
1 polymer ?
#
loop_
_entity_poly.entity_id
_entity_poly.type
_entity_poly.pdbx_seq_one_letter_code
_entity_poly.pdbx_strand_id
1 'polypeptide(L)'
;MALCRLDNDYAVGTCGAVTPACEVCLQDVQDIDYFATDLPHLRGELRIRGPSTYKSYFANESEASKALDPDGWFHTGDTCSVDERGRFRLIDRLKDFRKLSHGEYISPGRIEKICLRNYSWFAAIYVHRGLHRGRSRVIY
;
A
#
# COMPACT_ATOMS: atom_id res chain seq x y z
N MET A 1 1.40 3.48 16.81
CA MET A 1 0.63 2.80 15.74
C MET A 1 -0.40 3.81 15.24
N ALA A 2 -0.33 4.22 13.97
CA ALA A 2 -1.05 5.40 13.47
C ALA A 2 -2.51 5.17 13.07
N LEU A 3 -2.89 3.90 12.88
CA LEU A 3 -4.26 3.49 12.57
C LEU A 3 -4.72 2.52 13.65
N CYS A 4 -5.97 2.67 14.10
CA CYS A 4 -6.58 1.81 15.11
C CYS A 4 -8.04 1.48 14.76
N ARG A 5 -8.46 0.31 15.20
CA ARG A 5 -9.86 -0.10 15.11
C ARG A 5 -10.68 0.64 16.16
N LEU A 6 -11.78 1.25 15.76
CA LEU A 6 -12.70 1.92 16.68
C LEU A 6 -13.62 0.89 17.34
N ASP A 7 -14.10 1.22 18.54
CA ASP A 7 -15.12 0.42 19.21
C ASP A 7 -16.35 0.29 18.30
N ASN A 8 -16.93 -0.91 18.26
CA ASN A 8 -18.09 -1.23 17.42
C ASN A 8 -17.83 -1.16 15.89
N ASP A 9 -16.57 -1.09 15.44
CA ASP A 9 -16.21 -1.25 14.01
C ASP A 9 -15.93 -2.71 13.68
N TYR A 10 -16.90 -3.39 13.07
CA TYR A 10 -16.78 -4.81 12.70
C TYR A 10 -16.27 -5.06 11.27
N ALA A 11 -15.86 -4.02 10.54
CA ALA A 11 -15.39 -4.21 9.18
C ALA A 11 -14.14 -5.09 9.12
N VAL A 12 -14.11 -5.92 8.08
CA VAL A 12 -12.98 -6.79 7.74
C VAL A 12 -12.16 -6.16 6.62
N GLY A 13 -10.85 -6.42 6.60
CA GLY A 13 -9.94 -5.91 5.58
C GLY A 13 -9.61 -4.42 5.67
N THR A 14 -9.97 -3.75 6.77
CA THR A 14 -9.58 -2.36 7.06
C THR A 14 -8.48 -2.32 8.13
N CYS A 15 -7.60 -1.34 8.02
CA CYS A 15 -6.60 -0.99 9.03
C CYS A 15 -7.16 -0.07 10.14
N GLY A 16 -8.41 0.37 10.01
CA GLY A 16 -9.09 1.22 10.98
C GLY A 16 -8.99 2.72 10.65
N ALA A 17 -9.37 3.55 11.61
CA ALA A 17 -9.32 5.01 11.53
C ALA A 17 -8.00 5.54 12.12
N VAL A 18 -7.78 6.84 12.00
CA VAL A 18 -6.57 7.50 12.53
C VAL A 18 -6.55 7.46 14.06
N THR A 19 -5.44 7.01 14.63
CA THR A 19 -5.21 7.02 16.08
C THR A 19 -5.12 8.46 16.60
N PRO A 20 -5.65 8.76 17.80
CA PRO A 20 -5.43 10.06 18.43
C PRO A 20 -3.94 10.48 18.44
N ALA A 21 -3.69 11.77 18.31
CA ALA A 21 -2.37 12.39 18.20
C ALA A 21 -1.54 12.00 16.96
N CYS A 22 -2.10 11.24 16.02
CA CYS A 22 -1.49 11.03 14.70
C CYS A 22 -2.24 11.85 13.64
N GLU A 23 -1.49 12.32 12.66
CA GLU A 23 -1.98 12.93 11.44
C GLU A 23 -1.65 12.01 10.28
N VAL A 24 -2.55 11.93 9.31
CA VAL A 24 -2.33 11.17 8.08
C VAL A 24 -2.73 12.02 6.89
N CYS A 25 -2.06 11.82 5.76
CA CYS A 25 -2.51 12.34 4.48
C CYS A 25 -2.33 11.28 3.40
N LEU A 26 -3.11 11.41 2.33
CA LEU A 26 -2.93 10.67 1.09
C LEU A 26 -2.18 11.56 0.12
N GLN A 27 -1.03 11.08 -0.34
CA GLN A 27 -0.32 11.70 -1.44
C GLN A 27 -0.74 11.03 -2.76
N ASP A 28 -1.04 11.85 -3.77
CA ASP A 28 -1.32 11.37 -5.12
C ASP A 28 -0.14 10.56 -5.68
N VAL A 29 -0.45 9.44 -6.33
CA VAL A 29 0.52 8.59 -7.02
C VAL A 29 0.17 8.59 -8.51
N GLN A 30 0.72 9.57 -9.22
CA GLN A 30 0.45 9.81 -10.64
C GLN A 30 0.80 8.61 -11.53
N ASP A 31 1.87 7.87 -11.19
CA ASP A 31 2.32 6.72 -11.99
C ASP A 31 1.29 5.61 -12.12
N ILE A 32 0.36 5.49 -11.16
CA ILE A 32 -0.67 4.43 -11.12
C ILE A 32 -2.10 5.00 -11.08
N ASP A 33 -2.26 6.28 -11.44
CA ASP A 33 -3.53 7.00 -11.47
C ASP A 33 -4.33 6.92 -10.16
N TYR A 34 -3.65 7.04 -9.01
CA TYR A 34 -4.30 7.10 -7.69
C TYR A 34 -4.28 8.53 -7.16
N PHE A 35 -5.46 9.06 -6.87
CA PHE A 35 -5.61 10.44 -6.42
C PHE A 35 -6.39 10.53 -5.11
N ALA A 36 -5.96 11.46 -4.26
CA ALA A 36 -6.62 11.83 -3.02
C ALA A 36 -7.95 12.56 -3.27
N THR A 37 -8.38 12.69 -4.54
CA THR A 37 -9.66 13.22 -4.98
C THR A 37 -10.56 12.15 -5.61
N ASP A 38 -10.09 10.91 -5.68
CA ASP A 38 -10.86 9.79 -6.25
C ASP A 38 -12.15 9.54 -5.47
N LEU A 39 -13.23 9.23 -6.22
CA LEU A 39 -14.53 8.84 -5.68
C LEU A 39 -14.93 7.45 -6.21
N PRO A 40 -15.62 6.61 -5.41
CA PRO A 40 -16.13 6.88 -4.05
C PRO A 40 -15.07 6.71 -2.95
N HIS A 41 -13.85 6.29 -3.30
CA HIS A 41 -12.78 6.05 -2.33
C HIS A 41 -11.52 6.81 -2.74
N LEU A 42 -11.07 7.68 -1.85
CA LEU A 42 -9.82 8.43 -1.98
C LEU A 42 -8.66 7.43 -2.01
N ARG A 43 -7.66 7.62 -2.88
CA ARG A 43 -6.52 6.70 -3.00
C ARG A 43 -5.20 7.46 -3.03
N GLY A 44 -4.15 6.85 -2.50
CA GLY A 44 -2.82 7.46 -2.56
C GLY A 44 -1.83 6.73 -1.69
N GLU A 45 -0.60 7.23 -1.67
CA GLU A 45 0.39 6.82 -0.69
C GLU A 45 0.00 7.36 0.70
N LEU A 46 0.00 6.48 1.71
CA LEU A 46 -0.22 6.88 3.09
C LEU A 46 1.04 7.59 3.62
N ARG A 47 0.87 8.82 4.10
CA ARG A 47 1.90 9.52 4.88
C ARG A 47 1.40 9.77 6.29
N ILE A 48 2.31 9.71 7.25
CA ILE A 48 1.98 9.78 8.68
C ILE A 48 2.86 10.81 9.37
N ARG A 49 2.29 11.59 10.28
CA ARG A 49 3.00 12.51 11.17
C ARG A 49 2.45 12.38 12.58
N GLY A 50 3.30 12.55 13.60
CA GLY A 50 2.88 12.42 14.99
C GLY A 50 4.02 12.03 15.95
N PRO A 51 3.72 11.97 17.26
CA PRO A 51 4.70 11.70 18.30
C PRO A 51 5.15 10.23 18.33
N SER A 52 4.33 9.33 17.78
CA SER A 52 4.65 7.91 17.67
C SER A 52 5.36 7.55 16.35
N THR A 53 5.65 8.55 15.52
CA THR A 53 6.21 8.35 14.19
C THR A 53 7.74 8.33 14.23
N TYR A 54 8.31 7.65 13.24
CA TYR A 54 9.74 7.45 13.02
C TYR A 54 10.57 8.75 13.16
N LYS A 55 11.70 8.69 13.89
CA LYS A 55 12.57 9.85 14.14
C LYS A 55 13.71 9.98 13.12
N SER A 56 14.42 8.88 12.86
CA SER A 56 15.49 8.77 11.85
C SER A 56 16.05 7.35 11.81
N TYR A 57 16.81 7.02 10.75
CA TYR A 57 17.60 5.80 10.69
C TYR A 57 18.91 6.07 11.44
N PHE A 58 19.29 5.14 12.30
CA PHE A 58 20.58 5.21 13.00
C PHE A 58 21.73 5.17 11.99
N ALA A 59 22.61 6.17 12.03
CA ALA A 59 23.81 6.29 11.20
C ALA A 59 23.58 6.23 9.68
N ASN A 60 22.37 6.54 9.20
CA ASN A 60 22.07 6.58 7.76
C ASN A 60 21.18 7.77 7.41
N GLU A 61 21.81 8.95 7.30
CA GLU A 61 21.13 10.21 7.00
C GLU A 61 20.48 10.22 5.61
N SER A 62 21.10 9.57 4.62
CA SER A 62 20.58 9.50 3.25
C SER A 62 19.24 8.77 3.15
N GLU A 63 19.10 7.65 3.86
CA GLU A 63 17.81 6.94 3.92
C GLU A 63 16.81 7.66 4.83
N ALA A 64 17.28 8.37 5.86
CA ALA A 64 16.42 9.14 6.74
C ALA A 64 15.75 10.31 5.99
N SER A 65 16.48 11.01 5.14
CA SER A 65 15.94 12.10 4.30
C SER A 65 14.96 11.62 3.22
N LYS A 66 15.02 10.34 2.83
CA LYS A 66 14.04 9.74 1.92
C LYS A 66 12.76 9.33 2.65
N ALA A 67 12.89 8.95 3.92
CA ALA A 67 11.78 8.45 4.72
C ALA A 67 10.99 9.56 5.42
N LEU A 68 11.60 10.70 5.71
CA LEU A 68 10.96 11.87 6.33
C LEU A 68 11.11 13.10 5.45
N ASP A 69 9.98 13.72 5.10
CA ASP A 69 9.97 15.02 4.45
C ASP A 69 10.35 16.15 5.42
N PRO A 70 10.79 17.32 4.89
CA PRO A 70 11.06 18.52 5.69
C PRO A 70 9.89 18.96 6.59
N ASP A 71 8.65 18.68 6.18
CA ASP A 71 7.43 18.99 6.92
C ASP A 71 7.06 17.95 8.01
N GLY A 72 7.94 16.96 8.21
CA GLY A 72 7.80 15.91 9.22
C GLY A 72 6.88 14.74 8.83
N TRP A 73 6.55 14.62 7.54
CA TRP A 73 5.77 13.50 7.03
C TRP A 73 6.64 12.28 6.79
N PHE A 74 6.26 11.15 7.38
CA PHE A 74 6.88 9.86 7.14
C PHE A 74 6.23 9.17 5.94
N HIS A 75 7.06 8.81 4.95
CA HIS A 75 6.66 8.04 3.77
C HIS A 75 6.58 6.56 4.10
N THR A 76 5.36 6.01 4.14
CA THR A 76 5.18 4.59 4.47
C THR A 76 5.57 3.67 3.30
N GLY A 77 5.51 4.19 2.06
CA GLY A 77 5.59 3.40 0.84
C GLY A 77 4.43 2.43 0.64
N ASP A 78 3.34 2.60 1.40
CA ASP A 78 2.09 1.85 1.29
C ASP A 78 1.05 2.71 0.55
N THR A 79 0.39 2.13 -0.46
CA THR A 79 -0.78 2.74 -1.08
C THR A 79 -2.04 2.23 -0.38
N CYS A 80 -2.97 3.14 -0.12
CA CYS A 80 -4.20 2.83 0.59
C CYS A 80 -5.40 3.54 -0.02
N SER A 81 -6.59 3.06 0.34
CA SER A 81 -7.83 3.77 0.10
C SER A 81 -8.53 4.11 1.41
N VAL A 82 -9.34 5.17 1.38
CA VAL A 82 -10.18 5.57 2.50
C VAL A 82 -11.64 5.38 2.13
N ASP A 83 -12.38 4.69 2.99
CA ASP A 83 -13.83 4.52 2.82
C ASP A 83 -14.64 5.68 3.40
N GLU A 84 -15.94 5.68 3.15
CA GLU A 84 -16.87 6.74 3.59
C GLU A 84 -16.93 6.94 5.11
N ARG A 85 -16.44 5.96 5.90
CA ARG A 85 -16.37 6.02 7.36
C ARG A 85 -15.00 6.46 7.87
N GLY A 86 -14.10 6.89 6.97
CA GLY A 86 -12.75 7.33 7.31
C GLY A 86 -11.80 6.18 7.66
N ARG A 87 -12.12 4.94 7.25
CA ARG A 87 -11.27 3.78 7.52
C ARG A 87 -10.34 3.51 6.35
N PHE A 88 -9.10 3.23 6.68
CA PHE A 88 -8.05 2.95 5.72
C PHE A 88 -8.07 1.48 5.32
N ARG A 89 -7.88 1.20 4.04
CA ARG A 89 -7.62 -0.14 3.48
C ARG A 89 -6.30 -0.14 2.75
N LEU A 90 -5.42 -1.06 3.09
CA LEU A 90 -4.17 -1.24 2.36
C LEU A 90 -4.47 -1.81 0.97
N ILE A 91 -3.99 -1.15 -0.07
CA ILE A 91 -4.08 -1.63 -1.46
C ILE A 91 -2.85 -2.49 -1.73
N ASP A 92 -1.65 -1.88 -1.74
CA ASP A 92 -0.38 -2.58 -1.92
C ASP A 92 0.83 -1.70 -1.56
N ARG A 93 2.06 -2.21 -1.75
CA ARG A 93 3.28 -1.39 -1.66
C ARG A 93 3.52 -0.64 -2.96
N LEU A 94 3.92 0.63 -2.85
CA LEU A 94 4.26 1.47 -4.00
C LEU A 94 5.33 0.81 -4.90
N LYS A 95 6.36 0.23 -4.26
CA LYS A 95 7.46 -0.46 -4.95
C LYS A 95 7.08 -1.79 -5.60
N ASP A 96 5.91 -2.35 -5.29
CA ASP A 96 5.47 -3.66 -5.79
C ASP A 96 4.63 -3.52 -7.07
N PHE A 97 4.18 -2.31 -7.41
CA PHE A 97 3.59 -2.05 -8.71
C PHE A 97 4.62 -2.26 -9.82
N ARG A 98 4.16 -2.90 -10.90
CA ARG A 98 4.96 -3.22 -12.09
C ARG A 98 4.23 -2.73 -13.32
N LYS A 99 4.96 -1.99 -14.16
CA LYS A 99 4.47 -1.56 -15.46
C LYS A 99 4.57 -2.71 -16.46
N LEU A 100 3.46 -3.03 -17.12
CA LEU A 100 3.39 -3.98 -18.22
C LEU A 100 3.92 -3.33 -19.51
N SER A 101 4.22 -4.17 -20.51
CA SER A 101 4.66 -3.69 -21.83
C SER A 101 3.64 -2.79 -22.53
N HIS A 102 2.35 -2.94 -22.21
CA HIS A 102 1.25 -2.12 -22.73
C HIS A 102 1.02 -0.85 -21.90
N GLY A 103 1.86 -0.56 -20.90
CA GLY A 103 1.82 0.68 -20.13
C GLY A 103 0.98 0.63 -18.85
N GLU A 104 0.13 -0.39 -18.68
CA GLU A 104 -0.69 -0.58 -17.48
C GLU A 104 0.15 -0.99 -16.26
N TYR A 105 -0.22 -0.52 -15.08
CA TYR A 105 0.40 -0.91 -13.83
C TYR A 105 -0.42 -1.99 -13.13
N ILE A 106 0.25 -3.06 -12.74
CA ILE A 106 -0.36 -4.15 -11.97
C ILE A 106 0.42 -4.39 -10.68
N SER A 107 -0.29 -4.82 -9.64
CA SER A 107 0.35 -5.45 -8.48
C SER A 107 0.24 -6.98 -8.61
N PRO A 108 1.39 -7.70 -8.68
CA PRO A 108 1.41 -9.16 -8.60
C PRO A 108 0.79 -9.67 -7.29
N GLY A 109 1.14 -9.07 -6.15
CA GLY A 109 0.64 -9.48 -4.84
C GLY A 109 -0.88 -9.36 -4.72
N ARG A 110 -1.49 -8.39 -5.39
CA ARG A 110 -2.96 -8.29 -5.49
C ARG A 110 -3.56 -9.47 -6.25
N ILE A 111 -2.95 -9.88 -7.36
CA ILE A 111 -3.40 -11.03 -8.17
C ILE A 111 -3.26 -12.33 -7.35
N GLU A 112 -2.13 -12.52 -6.67
CA GLU A 112 -1.88 -13.67 -5.80
C GLU A 112 -2.96 -13.81 -4.71
N LYS A 113 -3.28 -12.70 -4.02
CA LYS A 113 -4.35 -12.67 -2.99
C LYS A 113 -5.72 -13.03 -3.57
N ILE A 114 -6.06 -12.53 -4.77
CA ILE A 114 -7.33 -12.86 -5.44
C ILE A 114 -7.38 -14.34 -5.80
N CYS A 115 -6.29 -14.89 -6.34
CA CYS A 115 -6.21 -16.31 -6.68
C CYS A 115 -6.33 -17.19 -5.44
N LEU A 116 -5.57 -16.91 -4.38
CA LEU A 116 -5.63 -17.67 -3.12
C LEU A 116 -7.03 -17.66 -2.49
N ARG A 117 -7.74 -16.54 -2.59
CA ARG A 117 -9.11 -16.41 -2.09
C ARG A 117 -10.10 -17.31 -2.83
N ASN A 118 -9.92 -17.50 -4.13
CA ASN A 118 -10.82 -18.30 -4.97
C ASN A 118 -10.40 -19.79 -5.04
N TYR A 119 -9.13 -20.10 -4.79
CA TYR A 119 -8.56 -21.43 -4.89
C TYR A 119 -7.93 -21.86 -3.56
N SER A 120 -8.79 -22.16 -2.58
CA SER A 120 -8.41 -22.49 -1.19
C SER A 120 -7.58 -23.77 -1.02
N TRP A 121 -7.43 -24.55 -2.08
CA TRP A 121 -6.63 -25.76 -2.11
C TRP A 121 -5.13 -25.49 -2.30
N PHE A 122 -4.75 -24.27 -2.71
CA PHE A 122 -3.36 -23.84 -2.74
C PHE A 122 -2.98 -23.12 -1.45
N ALA A 123 -1.81 -23.45 -0.91
CA ALA A 123 -1.24 -22.76 0.25
C ALA A 123 -0.58 -21.42 -0.14
N ALA A 124 0.01 -21.33 -1.32
CA ALA A 124 0.68 -20.15 -1.84
C ALA A 124 0.57 -20.09 -3.36
N ILE A 125 0.49 -18.88 -3.91
CA ILE A 125 0.50 -18.60 -5.35
C ILE A 125 1.47 -17.43 -5.55
N TYR A 126 2.35 -17.53 -6.54
CA TYR A 126 3.33 -16.51 -6.86
C TYR A 126 3.19 -16.07 -8.31
N VAL A 127 3.20 -14.77 -8.55
CA VAL A 127 3.10 -14.16 -9.89
C VAL A 127 4.43 -13.52 -10.23
N HIS A 128 5.04 -14.02 -11.32
CA HIS A 128 6.29 -13.48 -11.84
C HIS A 128 6.13 -13.04 -13.30
N ARG A 129 6.97 -12.09 -13.72
CA ARG A 129 7.04 -11.70 -15.13
C ARG A 129 7.68 -12.83 -15.93
N GLY A 130 7.00 -13.32 -16.95
CA GLY A 130 7.58 -14.24 -17.93
C GLY A 130 8.53 -13.47 -18.86
N LEU A 131 9.81 -13.80 -18.84
CA LEU A 131 10.72 -13.42 -19.92
C LEU A 131 10.39 -14.31 -21.12
N HIS A 132 9.89 -13.74 -22.22
CA HIS A 132 9.82 -14.46 -23.49
C HIS A 132 11.25 -14.74 -24.02
N ARG A 133 11.86 -15.80 -23.50
CA ARG A 133 12.84 -16.63 -24.20
C ARG A 133 12.30 -18.05 -24.09
N GLY A 134 11.89 -18.61 -25.23
CA GLY A 134 11.00 -19.78 -25.30
C GLY A 134 11.34 -20.89 -24.32
N ARG A 135 10.43 -21.11 -23.36
CA ARG A 135 10.10 -22.37 -22.68
C ARG A 135 9.14 -22.06 -21.54
N SER A 136 7.88 -22.50 -21.68
CA SER A 136 6.92 -22.50 -20.59
C SER A 136 7.43 -23.39 -19.47
N ARG A 137 7.64 -22.84 -18.28
CA ARG A 137 7.83 -23.60 -17.05
C ARG A 137 6.65 -23.31 -16.13
N VAL A 138 5.82 -24.32 -15.92
CA VAL A 138 4.90 -24.38 -14.80
C VAL A 138 5.74 -24.81 -13.60
N ILE A 139 5.82 -23.98 -12.56
CA ILE A 139 6.45 -24.35 -11.29
C ILE A 139 5.28 -24.71 -10.36
N TYR A 140 5.28 -25.96 -9.87
CA TYR A 140 4.35 -26.46 -8.85
C TYR A 140 4.61 -25.81 -7.49
#